data_AF-A0A6I3I4G9-F1
#
_entry.id   AF-A0A6I3I4G9-F1
#
_cell.length_a   1.000
_cell.length_b   1.000
_cell.length_c   1.000
_cell.angle_alpha   90.00
_cell.angle_beta   90.00
_cell.angle_gamma   90.00
#
_symmetry.space_group_name_H-M   'P 1'
#
loop_
_entity.id
_entity.type
_entity.pdbx_description
1 polymer ?
#
loop_
_entity_poly.entity_id
_entity_poly.type
_entity_poly.pdbx_seq_one_letter_code
_entity_poly.pdbx_strand_id
1 'polypeptide(L)'
;MKKFMPVEELARDERFNQITQADRMADGRNALIGEAEKSRKSNRLTPARPDASEAARALMHGIFVGEIQALEGAGRTCWDFTTGEEAPFELKLDMARQAWDEARHVEISLKLSDWMGSEIGQYAENTVLFQAACSNDPVLRLAGVNRALEGLAIDVFTTMKEFGEIAGDPYLEFCEDWMLADEVTHVKMGSDWLRKITENDPERRKKALEFQGIVDKMFSYGGSRSDSEESSFAIARRFRELAGFTEDENDHIADLGMQALNERKAQLREKQAAVTN
;
A
#
# COMPACT_ATOMS: atom_id res chain seq x y z
N MET A 1 -16.46 20.73 14.34
CA MET A 1 -16.35 19.72 13.25
C MET A 1 -15.76 18.45 13.86
N LYS A 2 -16.16 17.26 13.42
CA LYS A 2 -15.73 15.98 14.01
C LYS A 2 -14.24 15.73 13.72
N LYS A 3 -13.42 15.37 14.71
CA LYS A 3 -11.96 15.11 14.58
C LYS A 3 -11.60 13.67 14.22
N PHE A 4 -12.55 12.74 14.37
CA PHE A 4 -12.33 11.32 14.11
C PHE A 4 -13.49 10.80 13.27
N MET A 5 -13.19 10.19 12.13
CA MET A 5 -14.17 9.58 11.25
C MET A 5 -13.84 8.09 11.17
N PRO A 6 -14.67 7.20 11.72
CA PRO A 6 -14.45 5.78 11.63
C PRO A 6 -14.74 5.29 10.20
N VAL A 7 -14.30 4.07 9.89
CA VAL A 7 -14.46 3.46 8.55
C VAL A 7 -15.93 3.39 8.14
N GLU A 8 -16.82 3.12 9.09
CA GLU A 8 -18.26 2.96 8.87
C GLU A 8 -18.95 4.26 8.44
N GLU A 9 -18.24 5.40 8.54
CA GLU A 9 -18.72 6.71 8.12
C GLU A 9 -18.07 7.21 6.82
N LEU A 10 -17.24 6.39 6.17
CA LEU A 10 -16.70 6.70 4.86
C LEU A 10 -17.83 6.88 3.84
N ALA A 11 -17.77 7.97 3.08
CA ALA A 11 -18.69 8.20 1.99
C ALA A 11 -18.27 7.34 0.79
N ARG A 12 -18.76 6.10 0.75
CA ARG A 12 -18.71 5.23 -0.42
C ARG A 12 -20.12 5.12 -0.99
N ASP A 13 -20.27 5.28 -2.29
CA ASP A 13 -21.55 5.06 -2.96
C ASP A 13 -21.78 3.57 -3.26
N GLU A 14 -22.95 3.27 -3.83
CA GLU A 14 -23.41 1.90 -4.07
C GLU A 14 -22.53 1.06 -5.01
N ARG A 15 -21.58 1.69 -5.72
CA ARG A 15 -20.65 0.97 -6.60
C ARG A 15 -19.60 0.20 -5.81
N PHE A 16 -19.19 0.70 -4.64
CA PHE A 16 -18.09 0.11 -3.88
C PHE A 16 -18.55 -1.14 -3.10
N ASN A 17 -17.83 -2.24 -3.28
CA ASN A 17 -18.05 -3.48 -2.56
C ASN A 17 -16.98 -3.68 -1.48
N GLN A 18 -17.25 -3.21 -0.27
CA GLN A 18 -16.33 -3.31 0.86
C GLN A 18 -16.37 -4.68 1.53
N ILE A 19 -15.19 -5.29 1.68
CA ILE A 19 -14.98 -6.54 2.41
C ILE A 19 -14.01 -6.33 3.58
N THR A 20 -14.09 -7.19 4.59
CA THR A 20 -13.10 -7.14 5.68
C THR A 20 -11.78 -7.78 5.25
N GLN A 21 -10.71 -7.49 5.99
CA GLN A 21 -9.44 -8.19 5.78
C GLN A 21 -9.53 -9.69 6.04
N ALA A 22 -10.37 -10.10 7.00
CA ALA A 22 -10.62 -11.51 7.25
C ALA A 22 -11.27 -12.17 6.03
N ASP A 23 -12.26 -11.52 5.40
CA ASP A 23 -12.89 -12.01 4.18
C ASP A 23 -11.87 -12.11 3.03
N ARG A 24 -11.05 -11.08 2.84
CA ARG A 24 -9.99 -11.07 1.82
C ARG A 24 -8.98 -12.20 2.02
N MET A 25 -8.56 -12.46 3.25
CA MET A 25 -7.63 -13.53 3.60
C MET A 25 -8.25 -14.92 3.52
N ALA A 26 -9.56 -15.03 3.74
CA ALA A 26 -10.32 -16.27 3.61
C ALA A 26 -10.67 -16.61 2.15
N ASP A 27 -10.58 -15.65 1.24
CA ASP A 27 -10.84 -15.87 -0.18
C ASP A 27 -9.83 -16.84 -0.80
N GLY A 28 -10.31 -18.04 -1.13
CA GLY A 28 -9.52 -19.11 -1.73
C GLY A 28 -8.96 -18.76 -3.12
N ARG A 29 -9.46 -17.72 -3.79
CA ARG A 29 -8.90 -17.21 -5.05
C ARG A 29 -7.57 -16.47 -4.83
N ASN A 30 -7.40 -15.88 -3.65
CA ASN A 30 -6.14 -15.25 -3.22
C ASN A 30 -5.17 -16.25 -2.58
N ALA A 31 -5.59 -17.51 -2.36
CA ALA A 31 -4.69 -18.54 -1.88
C ALA A 31 -3.48 -18.64 -2.82
N LEU A 32 -2.27 -18.79 -2.27
CA LEU A 32 -1.12 -19.20 -3.08
C LEU A 32 -1.60 -20.36 -3.93
N ILE A 33 -1.59 -20.17 -5.25
CA ILE A 33 -2.07 -21.16 -6.20
C ILE A 33 -1.42 -22.47 -5.77
N GLY A 34 -2.26 -23.41 -5.32
CA GLY A 34 -1.78 -24.67 -4.76
C GLY A 34 -0.86 -25.36 -5.77
N GLU A 35 -0.05 -26.30 -5.30
CA GLU A 35 0.95 -27.07 -6.07
C GLU A 35 0.46 -27.69 -7.40
N ALA A 36 -0.83 -27.58 -7.73
CA ALA A 36 -1.45 -27.98 -8.98
C ALA A 36 -0.94 -27.20 -10.22
N GLU A 37 -0.41 -25.98 -10.09
CA GLU A 37 0.27 -25.28 -11.20
C GLU A 37 1.80 -25.29 -11.04
N LYS A 38 2.43 -26.46 -11.18
CA LYS A 38 3.90 -26.64 -11.23
C LYS A 38 4.63 -25.83 -12.34
N SER A 39 3.95 -24.95 -13.08
CA SER A 39 4.53 -24.20 -14.21
C SER A 39 4.95 -22.76 -13.87
N ARG A 40 4.48 -22.17 -12.76
CA ARG A 40 4.83 -20.79 -12.40
C ARG A 40 6.15 -20.76 -11.63
N LYS A 41 7.21 -20.27 -12.27
CA LYS A 41 8.51 -20.00 -11.60
C LYS A 41 8.47 -18.78 -10.67
N SER A 42 7.55 -17.85 -10.92
CA SER A 42 7.39 -16.61 -10.15
C SER A 42 5.92 -16.22 -10.02
N ASN A 43 5.57 -15.60 -8.88
CA ASN A 43 4.26 -15.00 -8.62
C ASN A 43 4.16 -13.53 -9.06
N ARG A 44 5.22 -12.97 -9.65
CA ARG A 44 5.21 -11.63 -10.24
C ARG A 44 4.19 -11.53 -11.37
N LEU A 45 3.61 -10.35 -11.55
CA LEU A 45 2.70 -10.08 -12.64
C LEU A 45 3.51 -9.95 -13.94
N THR A 46 3.18 -10.77 -14.94
CA THR A 46 3.80 -10.70 -16.27
C THR A 46 2.74 -10.97 -17.33
N PRO A 47 2.87 -10.41 -18.56
CA PRO A 47 1.86 -10.61 -19.62
C PRO A 47 1.69 -12.08 -20.05
N ALA A 48 2.69 -12.93 -19.81
CA ALA A 48 2.65 -14.35 -20.15
C ALA A 48 1.74 -15.18 -19.23
N ARG A 49 1.32 -14.63 -18.08
CA ARG A 49 0.42 -15.34 -17.15
C ARG A 49 -0.97 -15.50 -17.76
N PRO A 50 -1.61 -16.68 -17.63
CA PRO A 50 -2.98 -16.88 -18.10
C PRO A 50 -4.00 -15.92 -17.48
N ASP A 51 -3.77 -15.51 -16.22
CA ASP A 51 -4.60 -14.58 -15.44
C ASP A 51 -4.14 -13.11 -15.52
N ALA A 52 -3.14 -12.78 -16.36
CA ALA A 52 -2.47 -11.47 -16.35
C ALA A 52 -3.44 -10.28 -16.44
N SER A 53 -4.38 -10.33 -17.39
CA SER A 53 -5.32 -9.21 -17.62
C SER A 53 -6.22 -8.96 -16.43
N GLU A 54 -6.80 -10.02 -15.84
CA GLU A 54 -7.68 -9.88 -14.67
C GLU A 54 -6.89 -9.51 -13.41
N ALA A 55 -5.70 -10.06 -13.23
CA ALA A 55 -4.83 -9.71 -12.11
C ALA A 55 -4.35 -8.25 -12.18
N ALA A 56 -3.99 -7.75 -13.37
CA ALA A 56 -3.60 -6.36 -13.58
C ALA A 56 -4.75 -5.39 -13.30
N ARG A 57 -5.96 -5.67 -13.78
CA ARG A 57 -7.17 -4.86 -13.51
C ARG A 57 -7.52 -4.86 -12.02
N ALA A 58 -7.48 -6.02 -11.36
CA ALA A 58 -7.74 -6.11 -9.94
C ALA A 58 -6.70 -5.33 -9.11
N LEU A 59 -5.42 -5.38 -9.51
CA LEU A 59 -4.36 -4.60 -8.86
C LEU A 59 -4.54 -3.10 -9.07
N MET A 60 -4.86 -2.67 -10.30
CA MET A 60 -5.15 -1.26 -10.61
C MET A 60 -6.38 -0.73 -9.88
N HIS A 61 -7.42 -1.53 -9.71
CA HIS A 61 -8.55 -1.15 -8.85
C HIS A 61 -8.12 -1.01 -7.39
N GLY A 62 -7.26 -1.90 -6.90
CA GLY A 62 -6.65 -1.79 -5.57
C GLY A 62 -5.82 -0.51 -5.38
N ILE A 63 -5.05 -0.12 -6.40
CA ILE A 63 -4.33 1.16 -6.46
C ILE A 63 -5.32 2.32 -6.39
N PHE A 64 -6.31 2.38 -7.29
CA PHE A 64 -7.35 3.42 -7.31
C PHE A 64 -8.00 3.64 -5.94
N VAL A 65 -8.39 2.55 -5.26
CA VAL A 65 -8.97 2.62 -3.92
C VAL A 65 -7.94 3.05 -2.86
N GLY A 66 -6.68 2.64 -3.03
CA GLY A 66 -5.54 3.12 -2.25
C GLY A 66 -5.41 4.63 -2.32
N GLU A 67 -5.45 5.20 -3.52
CA GLU A 67 -5.36 6.66 -3.75
C GLU A 67 -6.49 7.42 -3.06
N ILE A 68 -7.72 6.89 -3.08
CA ILE A 68 -8.84 7.51 -2.34
C ILE A 68 -8.53 7.53 -0.84
N GLN A 69 -8.00 6.44 -0.29
CA GLN A 69 -7.69 6.36 1.14
C GLN A 69 -6.49 7.20 1.54
N ALA A 70 -5.46 7.31 0.68
CA ALA A 70 -4.32 8.20 0.86
C ALA A 70 -4.76 9.66 0.84
N LEU A 71 -5.61 10.04 -0.13
CA LEU A 71 -6.25 11.36 -0.21
C LEU A 71 -6.98 11.71 1.08
N GLU A 72 -7.83 10.79 1.55
CA GLU A 72 -8.59 10.93 2.79
C GLU A 72 -7.64 11.08 4.00
N GLY A 73 -6.59 10.26 4.07
CA GLY A 73 -5.59 10.28 5.13
C GLY A 73 -4.76 11.56 5.19
N ALA A 74 -4.28 12.04 4.04
CA ALA A 74 -3.54 13.29 3.91
C ALA A 74 -4.43 14.50 4.24
N GLY A 75 -5.65 14.55 3.68
CA GLY A 75 -6.62 15.60 3.97
C GLY A 75 -7.00 15.66 5.45
N ARG A 76 -7.21 14.50 6.08
CA ARG A 76 -7.44 14.39 7.52
C ARG A 76 -6.25 14.86 8.35
N THR A 77 -5.03 14.49 7.98
CA THR A 77 -3.81 14.94 8.68
C THR A 77 -3.60 16.45 8.52
N CYS A 78 -3.99 17.02 7.37
CA CYS A 78 -4.06 18.46 7.17
C CYS A 78 -5.15 19.14 8.03
N TRP A 79 -6.20 18.43 8.46
CA TRP A 79 -7.34 19.05 9.16
C TRP A 79 -7.34 18.83 10.68
N ASP A 80 -7.16 17.59 11.13
CA ASP A 80 -7.51 17.13 12.49
C ASP A 80 -6.65 17.77 13.60
N PHE A 81 -5.45 18.22 13.27
CA PHE A 81 -4.46 18.73 14.20
C PHE A 81 -4.40 20.26 14.23
N THR A 82 -4.39 20.82 15.45
CA THR A 82 -4.33 22.25 15.70
C THR A 82 -2.97 22.81 15.27
N THR A 83 -2.99 23.77 14.33
CA THR A 83 -1.77 24.37 13.77
C THR A 83 -0.99 25.11 14.85
N GLY A 84 0.31 24.82 14.98
CA GLY A 84 1.21 25.45 15.95
C GLY A 84 1.20 24.80 17.34
N GLU A 85 0.24 23.92 17.62
CA GLU A 85 0.15 23.18 18.89
C GLU A 85 0.43 21.69 18.69
N GLU A 86 -0.37 21.03 17.84
CA GLU A 86 -0.28 19.60 17.58
C GLU A 86 0.59 19.29 16.35
N ALA A 87 0.58 20.19 15.36
CA ALA A 87 1.39 20.10 14.16
C ALA A 87 1.80 21.50 13.63
N PRO A 88 3.03 21.69 13.14
CA PRO A 88 3.46 22.95 12.54
C PRO A 88 2.76 23.23 11.20
N PHE A 89 2.67 24.50 10.81
CA PHE A 89 1.98 24.90 9.58
C PHE A 89 2.57 24.24 8.33
N GLU A 90 3.90 24.15 8.26
CA GLU A 90 4.59 23.58 7.10
C GLU A 90 4.27 22.10 6.93
N LEU A 91 4.09 21.34 8.02
CA LEU A 91 3.63 19.95 7.93
C LEU A 91 2.25 19.91 7.30
N LYS A 92 1.34 20.76 7.77
CA LYS A 92 -0.03 20.76 7.27
C LYS A 92 -0.09 21.18 5.80
N LEU A 93 0.74 22.13 5.40
CA LEU A 93 0.87 22.55 4.00
C LEU A 93 1.40 21.41 3.13
N ASP A 94 2.35 20.63 3.63
CA ASP A 94 2.87 19.43 3.00
C ASP A 94 1.81 18.32 2.87
N MET A 95 1.01 18.09 3.91
CA MET A 95 -0.15 17.18 3.83
C MET A 95 -1.22 17.67 2.85
N ALA A 96 -1.42 18.99 2.71
CA ALA A 96 -2.33 19.55 1.72
C ALA A 96 -1.83 19.35 0.28
N ARG A 97 -0.50 19.40 0.06
CA ARG A 97 0.11 19.08 -1.23
C ARG A 97 -0.07 17.61 -1.58
N GLN A 98 0.24 16.72 -0.64
CA GLN A 98 -0.01 15.29 -0.84
C GLN A 98 -1.48 15.06 -1.17
N ALA A 99 -2.43 15.62 -0.42
CA ALA A 99 -3.86 15.49 -0.75
C ALA A 99 -4.21 16.00 -2.16
N TRP A 100 -3.51 17.00 -2.69
CA TRP A 100 -3.69 17.40 -4.09
C TRP A 100 -3.14 16.36 -5.07
N ASP A 101 -1.98 15.80 -4.77
CA ASP A 101 -1.34 14.76 -5.59
C ASP A 101 -2.17 13.48 -5.59
N GLU A 102 -2.67 13.01 -4.44
CA GLU A 102 -3.56 11.84 -4.36
C GLU A 102 -4.88 12.06 -5.11
N ALA A 103 -5.44 13.28 -5.09
CA ALA A 103 -6.63 13.59 -5.89
C ALA A 103 -6.37 13.43 -7.39
N ARG A 104 -5.17 13.83 -7.84
CA ARG A 104 -4.72 13.61 -9.22
C ARG A 104 -4.44 12.12 -9.48
N HIS A 105 -3.91 11.37 -8.53
CA HIS A 105 -3.72 9.92 -8.66
C HIS A 105 -5.05 9.21 -8.84
N VAL A 106 -6.08 9.56 -8.05
CA VAL A 106 -7.46 9.07 -8.23
C VAL A 106 -7.95 9.32 -9.67
N GLU A 107 -7.77 10.53 -10.21
CA GLU A 107 -8.16 10.83 -11.60
C GLU A 107 -7.38 10.02 -12.64
N ILE A 108 -6.08 9.79 -12.41
CA ILE A 108 -5.24 8.97 -13.27
C ILE A 108 -5.71 7.51 -13.23
N SER A 109 -5.92 6.93 -12.05
CA SER A 109 -6.36 5.54 -11.91
C SER A 109 -7.75 5.31 -12.50
N LEU A 110 -8.64 6.31 -12.46
CA LEU A 110 -9.93 6.25 -13.15
C LEU A 110 -9.76 6.13 -14.67
N LYS A 111 -8.89 6.95 -15.27
CA LYS A 111 -8.61 6.89 -16.70
C LYS A 111 -7.91 5.59 -17.10
N LEU A 112 -7.01 5.08 -16.25
CA LEU A 112 -6.38 3.77 -16.45
C LEU A 112 -7.41 2.64 -16.33
N SER A 113 -8.38 2.75 -15.41
CA SER A 113 -9.47 1.78 -15.29
C SER A 113 -10.28 1.70 -16.59
N ASP A 114 -10.67 2.85 -17.16
CA ASP A 114 -11.34 2.91 -18.46
C ASP A 114 -10.48 2.34 -19.58
N TRP A 115 -9.19 2.71 -19.63
CA TRP A 115 -8.22 2.23 -20.62
C TRP A 115 -8.06 0.71 -20.59
N MET A 116 -8.00 0.14 -19.39
CA MET A 116 -7.85 -1.30 -19.18
C MET A 116 -9.18 -2.06 -19.30
N GLY A 117 -10.31 -1.35 -19.42
CA GLY A 117 -11.64 -1.92 -19.56
C GLY A 117 -12.20 -2.48 -18.26
N SER A 118 -12.00 -1.77 -17.15
CA SER A 118 -12.57 -2.07 -15.84
C SER A 118 -13.46 -0.93 -15.33
N GLU A 119 -14.38 -1.24 -14.43
CA GLU A 119 -15.34 -0.28 -13.86
C GLU A 119 -15.07 0.01 -12.38
N ILE A 120 -15.49 1.19 -11.91
CA ILE A 120 -15.46 1.53 -10.48
C ILE A 120 -16.29 0.51 -9.70
N GLY A 121 -15.66 -0.11 -8.71
CA GLY A 121 -16.33 -1.09 -7.84
C GLY A 121 -16.43 -2.50 -8.43
N GLN A 122 -15.84 -2.75 -9.60
CA GLN A 122 -15.79 -4.09 -10.21
C GLN A 122 -15.10 -5.11 -9.31
N TYR A 123 -14.08 -4.68 -8.56
CA TYR A 123 -13.36 -5.52 -7.60
C TYR A 123 -13.68 -5.11 -6.17
N ALA A 124 -13.58 -6.08 -5.25
CA ALA A 124 -13.84 -5.82 -3.83
C ALA A 124 -12.72 -4.96 -3.21
N GLU A 125 -13.10 -4.03 -2.35
CA GLU A 125 -12.18 -3.17 -1.62
C GLU A 125 -12.07 -3.50 -0.13
N ASN A 126 -11.01 -3.02 0.50
CA ASN A 126 -10.87 -2.97 1.95
C ASN A 126 -10.38 -1.58 2.36
N THR A 127 -10.58 -1.23 3.64
CA THR A 127 -10.34 0.12 4.16
C THR A 127 -9.18 0.20 5.15
N VAL A 128 -8.19 -0.69 5.03
CA VAL A 128 -7.10 -0.80 6.01
C VAL A 128 -6.18 0.41 6.00
N LEU A 129 -5.91 0.98 4.82
CA LEU A 129 -5.10 2.20 4.70
C LEU A 129 -5.74 3.33 5.50
N PHE A 130 -7.05 3.53 5.32
CA PHE A 130 -7.80 4.55 6.06
C PHE A 130 -7.82 4.27 7.57
N GLN A 131 -7.90 3.01 8.00
CA GLN A 131 -7.79 2.66 9.43
C GLN A 131 -6.45 3.09 10.03
N ALA A 132 -5.33 2.90 9.31
CA ALA A 132 -4.03 3.38 9.75
C ALA A 132 -3.98 4.93 9.82
N ALA A 133 -4.70 5.62 8.93
CA ALA A 133 -4.88 7.06 8.96
C ALA A 133 -5.79 7.58 10.09
N CYS A 134 -6.40 6.69 10.89
CA CYS A 134 -7.27 7.03 12.02
C CYS A 134 -6.57 7.22 13.37
N SER A 135 -5.23 7.21 13.42
CA SER A 135 -4.54 7.55 14.67
C SER A 135 -4.87 8.98 15.14
N ASN A 136 -4.94 9.19 16.46
CA ASN A 136 -5.13 10.51 17.06
C ASN A 136 -3.81 11.26 17.30
N ASP A 137 -2.67 10.68 16.91
CA ASP A 137 -1.35 11.32 16.99
C ASP A 137 -0.82 11.57 15.55
N PRO A 138 -0.46 12.82 15.19
CA PRO A 138 0.05 13.13 13.86
C PRO A 138 1.33 12.37 13.53
N VAL A 139 2.18 12.10 14.52
CA VAL A 139 3.45 11.38 14.33
C VAL A 139 3.20 9.92 14.02
N LEU A 140 2.19 9.31 14.66
CA LEU A 140 1.80 7.94 14.33
C LEU A 140 1.21 7.85 12.91
N ARG A 141 0.47 8.87 12.46
CA ARG A 141 0.01 8.94 11.06
C ARG A 141 1.16 9.07 10.08
N LEU A 142 2.15 9.93 10.34
CA LEU A 142 3.35 10.04 9.50
C LEU A 142 4.09 8.70 9.38
N ALA A 143 4.26 7.99 10.49
CA ALA A 143 4.96 6.71 10.49
C ALA A 143 4.14 5.60 9.81
N GLY A 144 2.86 5.46 10.15
CA GLY A 144 2.00 4.42 9.61
C GLY A 144 1.56 4.67 8.17
N VAL A 145 1.22 5.90 7.80
CA VAL A 145 0.74 6.26 6.46
C VAL A 145 1.92 6.62 5.58
N ASN A 146 2.51 7.80 5.76
CA ASN A 146 3.54 8.30 4.85
C ASN A 146 4.74 7.37 4.71
N ARG A 147 5.21 6.74 5.79
CA ARG A 147 6.40 5.87 5.71
C ARG A 147 6.02 4.43 5.37
N ALA A 148 5.13 3.79 6.14
CA ALA A 148 4.80 2.38 5.91
C ALA A 148 3.95 2.17 4.63
N LEU A 149 2.84 2.90 4.51
CA LEU A 149 1.85 2.70 3.46
C LEU A 149 2.28 3.25 2.10
N GLU A 150 2.71 4.50 2.03
CA GLU A 150 3.23 5.05 0.76
C GLU A 150 4.53 4.33 0.37
N GLY A 151 5.30 3.85 1.36
CA GLY A 151 6.45 2.99 1.13
C GLY A 151 6.08 1.63 0.52
N LEU A 152 4.85 1.13 0.71
CA LEU A 152 4.29 0.00 -0.04
C LEU A 152 3.81 0.44 -1.42
N ALA A 153 3.17 1.61 -1.54
CA ALA A 153 2.71 2.15 -2.81
C ALA A 153 3.87 2.24 -3.83
N ILE A 154 5.06 2.67 -3.39
CA ILE A 154 6.29 2.64 -4.21
C ILE A 154 6.55 1.26 -4.86
N ASP A 155 6.41 0.17 -4.11
CA ASP A 155 6.67 -1.19 -4.64
C ASP A 155 5.57 -1.63 -5.63
N VAL A 156 4.33 -1.25 -5.34
CA VAL A 156 3.16 -1.57 -6.16
C VAL A 156 3.20 -0.81 -7.49
N PHE A 157 3.45 0.50 -7.45
CA PHE A 157 3.61 1.34 -8.64
C PHE A 157 4.81 0.91 -9.49
N THR A 158 5.93 0.55 -8.85
CA THR A 158 7.09 -0.01 -9.58
C THR A 158 6.69 -1.29 -10.33
N THR A 159 5.94 -2.18 -9.66
CA THR A 159 5.47 -3.44 -10.27
C THR A 159 4.55 -3.20 -11.48
N MET A 160 3.62 -2.25 -11.37
CA MET A 160 2.68 -1.93 -12.46
C MET A 160 3.34 -1.18 -13.62
N LYS A 161 4.29 -0.28 -13.33
CA LYS A 161 5.16 0.35 -14.32
C LYS A 161 5.92 -0.71 -15.13
N GLU A 162 6.62 -1.62 -14.47
CA GLU A 162 7.37 -2.71 -15.13
C GLU A 162 6.45 -3.64 -15.93
N PHE A 163 5.24 -3.91 -15.41
CA PHE A 163 4.24 -4.68 -16.15
C PHE A 163 3.81 -3.96 -17.43
N GLY A 164 3.54 -2.65 -17.38
CA GLY A 164 3.21 -1.82 -18.55
C GLY A 164 4.31 -1.85 -19.61
N GLU A 165 5.57 -1.68 -19.18
CA GLU A 165 6.75 -1.75 -20.07
C GLU A 165 6.83 -3.10 -20.80
N ILE A 166 6.74 -4.21 -20.07
CA ILE A 166 6.84 -5.56 -20.65
C ILE A 166 5.60 -5.91 -21.50
N ALA A 167 4.43 -5.39 -21.14
CA ALA A 167 3.19 -5.54 -21.91
C ALA A 167 3.20 -4.73 -23.21
N GLY A 168 4.11 -3.76 -23.35
CA GLY A 168 4.08 -2.78 -24.44
C GLY A 168 2.91 -1.82 -24.33
N ASP A 169 2.45 -1.51 -23.11
CA ASP A 169 1.41 -0.52 -22.82
C ASP A 169 2.07 0.79 -22.34
N PRO A 170 2.28 1.76 -23.23
CA PRO A 170 2.97 3.01 -22.89
C PRO A 170 2.13 3.93 -22.00
N TYR A 171 0.81 3.74 -21.93
CA TYR A 171 -0.05 4.57 -21.10
C TYR A 171 -0.01 4.12 -19.65
N LEU A 172 -0.09 2.80 -19.42
CA LEU A 172 0.06 2.24 -18.09
C LEU A 172 1.46 2.53 -17.54
N GLU A 173 2.52 2.27 -18.31
CA GLU A 173 3.90 2.58 -17.88
C GLU A 173 4.06 4.06 -17.48
N PHE A 174 3.62 4.98 -18.34
CA PHE A 174 3.79 6.42 -18.10
C PHE A 174 3.02 6.90 -16.88
N CYS A 175 1.76 6.49 -16.73
CA CYS A 175 0.93 6.92 -15.61
C CYS A 175 1.47 6.40 -14.28
N GLU A 176 1.89 5.13 -14.22
CA GLU A 176 2.46 4.51 -13.01
C GLU A 176 3.82 5.12 -12.65
N ASP A 177 4.69 5.42 -13.64
CA ASP A 177 5.96 6.11 -13.40
C ASP A 177 5.74 7.54 -12.86
N TRP A 178 4.69 8.23 -13.34
CA TRP A 178 4.35 9.55 -12.84
C TRP A 178 3.86 9.52 -11.39
N MET A 179 2.91 8.64 -11.04
CA MET A 179 2.44 8.50 -9.65
C MET A 179 3.58 8.05 -8.72
N LEU A 180 4.44 7.13 -9.18
CA LEU A 180 5.64 6.69 -8.45
C LEU A 180 6.58 7.85 -8.08
N ALA A 181 6.76 8.84 -8.97
CA ALA A 181 7.60 10.00 -8.69
C ALA A 181 7.05 10.86 -7.54
N ASP A 182 5.73 11.00 -7.46
CA ASP A 182 5.06 11.71 -6.37
C ASP A 182 5.17 10.91 -5.06
N GLU A 183 5.03 9.58 -5.10
CA GLU A 183 5.16 8.76 -3.89
C GLU A 183 6.53 8.79 -3.24
N VAL A 184 7.60 8.83 -4.05
CA VAL A 184 8.95 9.01 -3.51
C VAL A 184 9.02 10.30 -2.68
N THR A 185 8.32 11.35 -3.11
CA THR A 185 8.22 12.61 -2.38
C THR A 185 7.33 12.48 -1.14
N HIS A 186 6.19 11.80 -1.22
CA HIS A 186 5.27 11.59 -0.10
C HIS A 186 5.93 10.86 1.07
N VAL A 187 6.66 9.78 0.76
CA VAL A 187 7.41 9.00 1.74
C VAL A 187 8.57 9.82 2.32
N LYS A 188 9.31 10.53 1.48
CA LYS A 188 10.43 11.38 1.93
C LYS A 188 9.95 12.45 2.90
N MET A 189 8.86 13.12 2.56
CA MET A 189 8.19 14.11 3.39
C MET A 189 7.80 13.51 4.75
N GLY A 190 7.16 12.35 4.77
CA GLY A 190 6.81 11.65 6.01
C GLY A 190 8.02 11.37 6.90
N SER A 191 9.10 10.91 6.29
CA SER A 191 10.36 10.57 6.94
C SER A 191 11.05 11.80 7.55
N ASP A 192 11.08 12.89 6.79
CA ASP A 192 11.66 14.16 7.21
C ASP A 192 10.85 14.77 8.38
N TRP A 193 9.52 14.73 8.30
CA TRP A 193 8.63 15.23 9.36
C TRP A 193 8.66 14.37 10.63
N LEU A 194 8.67 13.04 10.48
CA LEU A 194 8.80 12.11 11.59
C LEU A 194 10.05 12.44 12.41
N ARG A 195 11.21 12.64 11.75
CA ARG A 195 12.44 13.03 12.44
C ARG A 195 12.34 14.42 13.06
N LYS A 196 11.84 15.42 12.32
CA LYS A 196 11.79 16.81 12.77
C LYS A 196 10.88 17.02 13.99
N ILE A 197 9.67 16.46 13.99
CA ILE A 197 8.71 16.66 15.10
C ILE A 197 9.14 15.92 16.36
N THR A 198 9.89 14.83 16.21
CA THR A 198 10.35 14.02 17.33
C THR A 198 11.80 14.27 17.72
N GLU A 199 12.43 15.35 17.21
CA GLU A 199 13.83 15.67 17.48
C GLU A 199 14.16 15.69 18.98
N ASN A 200 13.25 16.25 19.78
CA ASN A 200 13.38 16.36 21.22
C ASN A 200 12.49 15.38 22.00
N ASP A 201 11.93 14.37 21.32
CA ASP A 201 11.02 13.38 21.91
C ASP A 201 11.32 11.96 21.37
N PRO A 202 12.41 11.33 21.84
CA PRO A 202 12.83 10.01 21.38
C PRO A 202 11.82 8.91 21.72
N GLU A 203 11.05 9.06 22.80
CA GLU A 203 10.03 8.10 23.20
C GLU A 203 8.83 8.12 22.24
N ARG A 204 8.38 9.31 21.81
CA ARG A 204 7.34 9.43 20.78
C ARG A 204 7.85 8.92 19.43
N ARG A 205 9.12 9.16 19.08
CA ARG A 205 9.74 8.56 17.89
C ARG A 205 9.69 7.03 17.95
N LYS A 206 10.09 6.45 19.07
CA LYS A 206 10.08 4.99 19.26
C LYS A 206 8.68 4.41 19.08
N LYS A 207 7.66 5.00 19.72
CA LYS A 207 6.26 4.58 19.55
C LYS A 207 5.78 4.67 18.10
N ALA A 208 6.22 5.70 17.37
CA ALA A 208 5.89 5.86 15.96
C ALA A 208 6.53 4.79 15.08
N LEU A 209 7.80 4.44 15.32
CA LEU A 209 8.47 3.36 14.61
C LEU A 209 7.89 1.98 14.97
N GLU A 210 7.49 1.76 16.22
CA GLU A 210 6.75 0.55 16.63
C GLU A 210 5.41 0.45 15.90
N PHE A 211 4.67 1.56 15.78
CA PHE A 211 3.43 1.62 15.01
C PHE A 211 3.68 1.36 13.52
N GLN A 212 4.74 1.94 12.95
CA GLN A 212 5.16 1.64 11.58
C GLN A 212 5.36 0.14 11.38
N GLY A 213 6.09 -0.54 12.28
CA GLY A 213 6.32 -1.98 12.18
C GLY A 213 5.04 -2.82 12.25
N ILE A 214 4.03 -2.39 13.03
CA ILE A 214 2.70 -3.03 13.05
C ILE A 214 2.02 -2.88 11.69
N VAL A 215 2.07 -1.68 11.10
CA VAL A 215 1.49 -1.42 9.78
C VAL A 215 2.25 -2.19 8.70
N ASP A 216 3.58 -2.14 8.65
CA ASP A 216 4.42 -2.91 7.73
C ASP A 216 4.08 -4.40 7.78
N LYS A 217 3.90 -4.97 8.98
CA LYS A 217 3.47 -6.37 9.13
C LYS A 217 2.06 -6.62 8.57
N MET A 218 1.12 -5.73 8.85
CA MET A 218 -0.26 -5.83 8.33
C MET A 218 -0.30 -5.78 6.79
N PHE A 219 0.61 -4.99 6.20
CA PHE A 219 0.71 -4.76 4.76
C PHE A 219 1.74 -5.65 4.04
N SER A 220 2.39 -6.57 4.75
CA SER A 220 3.16 -7.66 4.14
C SER A 220 2.29 -8.63 3.29
N TYR A 221 0.96 -8.49 3.36
CA TYR A 221 -0.03 -9.29 2.64
C TYR A 221 0.20 -10.80 2.76
N GLY A 222 0.58 -11.26 3.96
CA GLY A 222 0.88 -12.68 4.20
C GLY A 222 2.04 -13.19 3.35
N GLY A 223 3.05 -12.35 3.11
CA GLY A 223 4.26 -12.68 2.36
C GLY A 223 4.23 -12.36 0.86
N SER A 224 3.26 -11.57 0.41
CA SER A 224 3.17 -11.19 -1.01
C SER A 224 4.19 -10.11 -1.42
N ARG A 225 5.00 -9.63 -0.47
CA ARG A 225 6.00 -8.58 -0.66
C ARG A 225 7.33 -9.01 -0.03
N SER A 226 8.34 -9.32 -0.84
CA SER A 226 9.71 -9.63 -0.40
C SER A 226 10.65 -9.71 -1.61
N ASP A 227 11.94 -9.98 -1.41
CA ASP A 227 12.87 -10.23 -2.52
C ASP A 227 12.71 -11.63 -3.17
N SER A 228 11.83 -12.48 -2.64
CA SER A 228 11.52 -13.79 -3.24
C SER A 228 10.82 -13.64 -4.60
N GLU A 229 11.16 -14.49 -5.57
CA GLU A 229 10.38 -14.61 -6.81
C GLU A 229 8.97 -15.17 -6.59
N GLU A 230 8.73 -15.79 -5.43
CA GLU A 230 7.41 -16.30 -5.02
C GLU A 230 6.53 -15.22 -4.36
N SER A 231 7.07 -14.03 -4.10
CA SER A 231 6.27 -12.86 -3.72
C SER A 231 5.72 -12.16 -4.96
N SER A 232 4.56 -11.54 -4.82
CA SER A 232 3.91 -10.78 -5.90
C SER A 232 4.61 -9.45 -6.18
N PHE A 233 5.16 -8.83 -5.14
CA PHE A 233 5.83 -7.53 -5.17
C PHE A 233 7.27 -7.67 -4.68
N ALA A 234 8.21 -7.11 -5.43
CA ALA A 234 9.58 -6.93 -4.98
C ALA A 234 9.72 -5.63 -4.17
N ILE A 235 10.73 -5.55 -3.31
CA ILE A 235 11.07 -4.27 -2.67
C ILE A 235 11.77 -3.38 -3.70
N ALA A 236 11.17 -2.24 -4.03
CA ALA A 236 11.73 -1.27 -4.97
C ALA A 236 12.82 -0.42 -4.29
N ARG A 237 13.91 -1.09 -3.90
CA ARG A 237 15.00 -0.57 -3.06
C ARG A 237 15.48 0.81 -3.50
N ARG A 238 15.71 1.00 -4.81
CA ARG A 238 16.19 2.27 -5.35
C ARG A 238 15.25 3.44 -5.07
N PHE A 239 13.95 3.27 -5.30
CA PHE A 239 12.97 4.33 -5.06
C PHE A 239 12.75 4.57 -3.57
N ARG A 240 12.78 3.50 -2.76
CA ARG A 240 12.70 3.60 -1.29
C ARG A 240 13.90 4.32 -0.69
N GLU A 241 15.11 4.09 -1.20
CA GLU A 241 16.31 4.85 -0.82
C GLU A 241 16.18 6.33 -1.16
N LEU A 242 15.70 6.68 -2.37
CA LEU A 242 15.41 8.07 -2.75
C LEU A 242 14.36 8.70 -1.81
N ALA A 243 13.43 7.88 -1.33
CA ALA A 243 12.41 8.26 -0.37
C ALA A 243 12.89 8.32 1.09
N GLY A 244 14.17 7.98 1.36
CA GLY A 244 14.77 8.10 2.69
C GLY A 244 14.64 6.85 3.57
N PHE A 245 14.46 5.67 2.99
CA PHE A 245 14.75 4.40 3.66
C PHE A 245 16.25 4.09 3.61
N THR A 246 16.78 3.48 4.67
CA THR A 246 18.13 2.89 4.65
C THR A 246 18.11 1.49 4.03
N GLU A 247 19.30 0.98 3.68
CA GLU A 247 19.47 -0.41 3.25
C GLU A 247 18.96 -1.39 4.32
N ASP A 248 19.37 -1.20 5.58
CA ASP A 248 18.93 -2.01 6.72
C ASP A 248 17.39 -2.02 6.89
N GLU A 249 16.72 -0.89 6.67
CA GLU A 249 15.26 -0.83 6.74
C GLU A 249 14.58 -1.58 5.60
N ASN A 250 15.13 -1.48 4.39
CA ASN A 250 14.66 -2.24 3.25
C ASN A 250 14.85 -3.74 3.45
N ASP A 251 16.00 -4.16 3.99
CA ASP A 251 16.28 -5.56 4.34
C ASP A 251 15.31 -6.07 5.41
N HIS A 252 15.09 -5.27 6.46
CA HIS A 252 14.14 -5.63 7.52
C HIS A 252 12.72 -5.85 6.98
N ILE A 253 12.25 -4.96 6.09
CA ILE A 253 10.92 -5.08 5.47
C ILE A 253 10.86 -6.31 4.55
N ALA A 254 11.92 -6.58 3.78
CA ALA A 254 12.01 -7.78 2.95
C ALA A 254 11.96 -9.06 3.80
N ASP A 255 12.67 -9.08 4.94
CA ASP A 255 12.70 -10.19 5.88
C ASP A 255 11.35 -10.45 6.54
N LEU A 256 10.63 -9.40 6.96
CA LEU A 256 9.27 -9.51 7.48
C LEU A 256 8.33 -10.15 6.45
N GLY A 257 8.47 -9.74 5.18
CA GLY A 257 7.77 -10.34 4.06
C GLY A 257 8.08 -11.83 3.88
N MET A 258 9.36 -12.19 3.92
CA MET A 258 9.82 -13.57 3.80
C MET A 258 9.32 -14.45 4.94
N GLN A 259 9.32 -13.93 6.18
CA GLN A 259 8.78 -14.62 7.35
C GLN A 259 7.28 -14.90 7.18
N ALA A 260 6.50 -13.89 6.79
CA ALA A 260 5.07 -14.04 6.54
C ALA A 260 4.78 -15.05 5.41
N LEU A 261 5.60 -15.08 4.36
CA LEU A 261 5.49 -16.05 3.27
C LEU A 261 5.70 -17.49 3.77
N ASN A 262 6.75 -17.69 4.59
CA ASN A 262 7.07 -18.99 5.16
C ASN A 262 6.00 -19.48 6.14
N GLU A 263 5.47 -18.60 6.99
CA GLU A 263 4.35 -18.90 7.89
C GLU A 263 3.12 -19.36 7.10
N ARG A 264 2.76 -18.62 6.04
CA ARG A 264 1.64 -18.97 5.16
C ARG A 264 1.81 -20.33 4.50
N LYS A 265 3.01 -20.62 4.00
CA LYS A 265 3.35 -21.94 3.43
C LYS A 265 3.24 -23.07 4.44
N ALA A 266 3.66 -22.85 5.69
CA ALA A 266 3.50 -23.82 6.76
C ALA A 266 2.02 -24.12 7.03
N GLN A 267 1.19 -23.07 7.17
CA GLN A 267 -0.25 -23.21 7.38
C GLN A 267 -0.96 -23.96 6.23
N LEU A 268 -0.57 -23.72 4.99
CA LEU A 268 -1.12 -24.44 3.84
C LEU A 268 -0.75 -25.93 3.86
N ARG A 269 0.50 -26.26 4.20
CA ARG A 269 0.94 -27.66 4.35
C ARG A 269 0.18 -28.38 5.46
N GLU A 270 -0.04 -27.71 6.60
CA GLU A 270 -0.83 -28.26 7.70
C GLU A 270 -2.28 -28.52 7.30
N LYS A 271 -2.93 -27.56 6.61
CA LYS A 271 -4.29 -27.74 6.08
C LYS A 271 -4.37 -28.89 5.08
N GLN A 272 -3.41 -29.02 4.17
CA GLN A 272 -3.36 -30.13 3.22
C GLN A 272 -3.19 -31.49 3.92
N ALA A 273 -2.31 -31.56 4.93
CA ALA A 273 -2.12 -32.76 5.74
C ALA A 273 -3.40 -33.14 6.53
N ALA A 274 -4.13 -32.15 7.03
CA ALA A 274 -5.40 -32.37 7.75
C ALA A 274 -6.56 -32.83 6.85
N VAL A 275 -6.55 -32.51 5.56
CA VAL A 275 -7.55 -32.98 4.58
C VAL A 275 -7.23 -34.38 4.04
N THR A 276 -5.97 -34.81 4.16
CA THR A 276 -5.50 -36.11 3.64
C THR A 276 -5.60 -37.25 4.66
N ASN A 277 -5.89 -36.94 5.93
CA ASN A 277 -6.16 -37.89 7.03
C ASN A 277 -7.66 -37.99 7.32
#